data_AF-A0A1I2WU49-F1
#
_entry.id   AF-A0A1I2WU49-F1
#
_cell.length_a   1.000
_cell.length_b   1.000
_cell.length_c   1.000
_cell.angle_alpha   90.00
_cell.angle_beta   90.00
_cell.angle_gamma   90.00
#
_symmetry.space_group_name_H-M   'P 1'
#
loop_
_entity.id
_entity.type
_entity.pdbx_description
1 polymer ?
#
loop_
_entity_poly.entity_id
_entity_poly.type
_entity_poly.pdbx_seq_one_letter_code
_entity_poly.pdbx_strand_id
1 'polypeptide(L)'
;MSPAPILHPRDIPAVTSILLRDGREVRIDDITTAEQGRLVLAELDGTILAIEDQIAHSDQTTPEAQDWRVRAERALKVKRRSRPTLQARIGTLGRAEKAAAHAAVLGQKAVQVDAKRQAFVHAAYEMVGHEVCTEIWARAAELKPEVFANGVAGGPA
;
A
#
# COMPACT_ATOMS: atom_id res chain seq x y z
N MET A 1 -19.80 -28.36 -21.95
CA MET A 1 -20.49 -27.16 -21.40
C MET A 1 -20.02 -27.00 -19.96
N SER A 2 -19.10 -26.09 -19.68
CA SER A 2 -18.67 -25.83 -18.30
C SER A 2 -19.79 -25.09 -17.56
N PRO A 3 -20.15 -25.50 -16.34
CA PRO A 3 -21.12 -24.75 -15.54
C PRO A 3 -20.53 -23.38 -15.21
N ALA A 4 -21.33 -22.33 -15.42
CA ALA A 4 -20.97 -20.97 -15.02
C ALA A 4 -20.75 -20.93 -13.49
N PRO A 5 -19.69 -20.27 -13.00
CA PRO A 5 -19.44 -20.20 -11.57
C PRO A 5 -20.61 -19.49 -10.86
N ILE A 6 -21.10 -20.12 -9.80
CA ILE A 6 -22.09 -19.55 -8.90
C ILE A 6 -21.37 -18.46 -8.11
N LEU A 7 -21.57 -17.21 -8.49
CA LEU A 7 -21.09 -16.05 -7.71
C LEU A 7 -21.95 -15.97 -6.45
N HIS A 8 -21.36 -16.22 -5.27
CA HIS A 8 -22.07 -15.97 -4.03
C HIS A 8 -22.19 -14.45 -3.81
N PRO A 9 -23.27 -13.95 -3.17
CA PRO A 9 -23.41 -12.52 -2.86
C PRO A 9 -22.26 -11.93 -2.02
N ARG A 10 -21.45 -12.78 -1.38
CA ARG A 10 -20.22 -12.41 -0.66
C ARG A 10 -18.98 -12.24 -1.57
N ASP A 11 -19.05 -12.73 -2.82
CA ASP A 11 -17.96 -12.68 -3.80
C ASP A 11 -18.05 -11.45 -4.71
N ILE A 12 -19.12 -10.66 -4.58
CA ILE A 12 -19.19 -9.33 -5.17
C ILE A 12 -18.54 -8.41 -4.14
N PRO A 13 -17.32 -7.87 -4.38
CA PRO A 13 -16.81 -6.81 -3.53
C PRO A 13 -17.89 -5.74 -3.50
N ALA A 14 -18.36 -5.38 -2.30
CA ALA A 14 -19.32 -4.30 -2.15
C ALA A 14 -18.62 -3.03 -2.67
N VAL A 15 -18.78 -2.74 -3.96
CA VAL A 15 -18.17 -1.61 -4.65
C VAL A 15 -18.71 -0.38 -3.94
N THR A 16 -17.92 0.11 -3.00
CA THR A 16 -18.30 1.27 -2.22
C THR A 16 -17.77 2.46 -2.99
N SER A 17 -18.66 3.11 -3.73
CA SER A 17 -18.35 4.35 -4.44
C SER A 17 -18.75 5.56 -3.59
N ILE A 18 -17.98 6.63 -3.75
CA ILE A 18 -18.18 7.92 -3.10
C ILE A 18 -18.41 8.94 -4.20
N LEU A 19 -19.60 9.54 -4.21
CA LEU A 19 -19.89 10.69 -5.08
C LEU A 19 -19.37 11.97 -4.42
N LEU A 20 -18.43 12.61 -5.09
CA LEU A 20 -17.80 13.87 -4.70
C LEU A 20 -18.65 15.08 -5.08
N ARG A 21 -18.26 16.27 -4.60
CA ARG A 21 -19.04 17.51 -4.81
C ARG A 21 -19.05 17.95 -6.27
N ASP A 22 -17.96 17.70 -6.99
CA ASP A 22 -17.81 18.01 -8.42
C ASP A 22 -18.51 16.99 -9.34
N GLY A 23 -19.26 16.04 -8.78
CA GLY A 23 -19.95 15.00 -9.52
C GLY A 23 -19.07 13.81 -9.90
N ARG A 24 -17.78 13.80 -9.54
CA ARG A 24 -16.93 12.63 -9.75
C ARG A 24 -17.31 11.51 -8.79
N GLU A 25 -17.36 10.30 -9.32
CA GLU A 25 -17.51 9.09 -8.52
C GLU A 25 -16.14 8.45 -8.30
N VAL A 26 -15.77 8.25 -7.03
CA VAL A 26 -14.54 7.58 -6.64
C VAL A 26 -14.88 6.22 -6.07
N ARG A 27 -14.38 5.16 -6.69
CA ARG A 27 -14.46 3.81 -6.13
C ARG A 27 -13.36 3.66 -5.08
N ILE A 28 -13.70 3.22 -3.88
CA ILE A 28 -12.71 3.07 -2.79
C ILE A 28 -11.58 2.10 -3.19
N ASP A 29 -11.88 1.07 -3.99
CA ASP A 29 -10.90 0.08 -4.45
C ASP A 29 -9.87 0.66 -5.42
N ASP A 30 -10.22 1.73 -6.16
CA ASP A 30 -9.33 2.40 -7.11
C ASP A 30 -8.34 3.34 -6.40
N ILE A 31 -8.47 3.51 -5.08
CA ILE A 31 -7.52 4.28 -4.28
C ILE A 31 -6.27 3.43 -4.08
N THR A 32 -5.16 3.89 -4.65
CA THR A 32 -3.89 3.15 -4.71
C THR A 32 -2.88 3.59 -3.66
N THR A 33 -3.01 4.81 -3.13
CA THR A 33 -2.11 5.35 -2.11
C THR A 33 -2.85 5.87 -0.88
N ALA A 34 -2.20 5.84 0.28
CA ALA A 34 -2.75 6.36 1.52
C ALA A 34 -2.95 7.88 1.46
N GLU A 35 -2.12 8.59 0.70
CA GLU A 35 -2.24 10.04 0.46
C GLU A 35 -3.50 10.35 -0.36
N GLN A 36 -3.69 9.66 -1.49
CA GLN A 36 -4.90 9.80 -2.30
C GLN A 36 -6.15 9.54 -1.47
N GLY A 37 -6.14 8.49 -0.65
CA GLY A 37 -7.26 8.20 0.26
C GLY A 37 -7.52 9.31 1.28
N ARG A 38 -6.46 9.92 1.84
CA ARG A 38 -6.58 11.05 2.78
C ARG A 38 -7.19 12.29 2.12
N LEU A 39 -6.84 12.58 0.87
CA LEU A 39 -7.45 13.67 0.10
C LEU A 39 -8.96 13.44 -0.12
N VAL A 40 -9.34 12.22 -0.52
CA VAL A 40 -10.76 11.85 -0.69
C VAL A 40 -11.52 11.94 0.64
N LEU A 41 -10.89 11.51 1.74
CA LEU A 41 -11.48 11.58 3.08
C LEU A 41 -11.71 13.04 3.51
N ALA A 42 -10.75 13.93 3.27
CA ALA A 42 -10.89 15.35 3.57
C ALA A 42 -12.03 16.00 2.78
N GLU A 43 -12.18 15.67 1.50
CA GLU A 43 -13.28 16.17 0.67
C GLU A 43 -14.64 15.61 1.13
N LEU A 44 -14.70 14.32 1.46
CA LEU A 44 -15.90 13.69 2.03
C LEU A 44 -16.31 14.40 3.33
N ASP A 45 -15.35 14.65 4.22
CA ASP A 45 -15.58 15.32 5.50
C ASP A 45 -16.04 16.76 5.31
N GLY A 46 -15.42 17.51 4.39
CA GLY A 46 -15.88 18.85 4.02
C GLY A 46 -17.30 18.86 3.46
N THR A 47 -17.68 17.85 2.66
CA THR A 47 -19.04 17.73 2.12
C THR A 47 -20.05 17.39 3.21
N ILE A 48 -19.69 16.51 4.15
CA ILE A 48 -20.53 16.17 5.31
C ILE A 48 -20.83 17.45 6.11
N LEU A 49 -19.79 18.22 6.45
CA LEU A 49 -19.93 19.47 7.18
C LEU A 49 -20.80 20.49 6.42
N ALA A 50 -20.61 20.63 5.11
CA ALA A 50 -21.41 21.54 4.30
C ALA A 50 -22.90 21.16 4.28
N ILE A 51 -23.23 19.86 4.19
CA ILE A 51 -24.63 19.40 4.24
C ILE A 51 -25.22 19.63 5.63
N GLU A 52 -24.46 19.35 6.70
CA GLU A 52 -24.90 19.59 8.08
C GLU A 52 -25.19 21.07 8.33
N ASP A 53 -24.30 21.95 7.86
CA ASP A 53 -24.45 23.40 7.96
C ASP A 53 -25.68 23.91 7.19
N GLN A 54 -25.88 23.44 5.95
CA GLN A 54 -27.06 23.78 5.16
C GLN A 54 -28.37 23.32 5.82
N ILE A 55 -28.40 22.11 6.39
CA ILE A 55 -29.58 21.61 7.12
C ILE A 55 -29.87 22.50 8.33
N ALA A 56 -28.84 22.85 9.10
CA ALA A 56 -28.97 23.67 10.30
C ALA A 56 -29.51 25.09 10.02
N HIS A 57 -29.16 25.68 8.87
CA HIS A 57 -29.52 27.05 8.51
C HIS A 57 -30.64 27.15 7.45
N SER A 58 -31.25 26.03 7.06
CA SER A 58 -32.33 26.01 6.07
C SER A 58 -33.66 26.52 6.64
N ASP A 59 -34.35 27.37 5.88
CA ASP A 59 -35.76 27.73 6.14
C ASP A 59 -36.66 26.59 5.63
N GLN A 60 -37.44 25.99 6.53
CA GLN A 60 -38.20 24.74 6.30
C GLN A 60 -39.70 24.96 6.16
N THR A 61 -40.09 26.21 5.89
CA THR A 61 -41.47 26.64 5.82
C THR A 61 -42.19 26.19 4.55
N THR A 62 -41.46 25.84 3.48
CA THR A 62 -42.05 25.37 2.23
C THR A 62 -42.00 23.84 2.08
N PRO A 63 -42.98 23.21 1.40
CA PRO A 63 -42.93 21.78 1.09
C PRO A 63 -41.66 21.37 0.32
N GLU A 64 -41.19 22.21 -0.60
CA GLU A 64 -39.95 21.98 -1.36
C GLU A 64 -38.71 21.95 -0.46
N ALA A 65 -38.65 22.80 0.56
CA ALA A 65 -37.57 22.79 1.54
C ALA A 65 -37.57 21.52 2.40
N GLN A 66 -38.75 20.97 2.72
CA GLN A 66 -38.88 19.70 3.42
C GLN A 66 -38.41 18.52 2.56
N ASP A 67 -38.80 18.47 1.29
CA ASP A 67 -38.35 17.45 0.33
C ASP A 67 -36.83 17.52 0.08
N TRP A 68 -36.27 18.74 0.01
CA TRP A 68 -34.83 18.94 -0.04
C TRP A 68 -34.14 18.39 1.21
N ARG A 69 -34.68 18.68 2.41
CA ARG A 69 -34.10 18.22 3.68
C ARG A 69 -34.05 16.69 3.76
N VAL A 70 -35.11 16.00 3.37
CA VAL A 70 -35.13 14.52 3.35
C VAL A 70 -34.04 13.96 2.42
N ARG A 71 -33.85 14.58 1.26
CA ARG A 71 -32.77 14.21 0.33
C ARG A 71 -31.38 14.49 0.91
N ALA A 72 -31.19 15.63 1.55
CA ALA A 72 -29.94 16.02 2.20
C ALA A 72 -29.57 15.08 3.35
N GLU A 73 -30.52 14.71 4.22
CA GLU A 73 -30.33 13.75 5.30
C GLU A 73 -29.99 12.34 4.77
N ARG A 74 -30.63 11.91 3.68
CA ARG A 74 -30.29 10.64 3.01
C ARG A 74 -28.86 10.67 2.47
N ALA A 75 -28.47 11.76 1.79
CA ALA A 75 -27.11 11.93 1.28
C ALA A 75 -26.08 11.93 2.42
N LEU A 76 -26.36 12.64 3.52
CA LEU A 76 -25.53 12.68 4.72
C LEU A 76 -25.33 11.27 5.32
N LYS A 77 -26.40 10.49 5.42
CA LYS A 77 -26.35 9.10 5.90
C LYS A 77 -25.46 8.22 5.03
N VAL A 78 -25.56 8.34 3.70
CA VAL A 78 -24.71 7.58 2.76
C VAL A 78 -23.24 7.97 2.93
N LYS A 79 -22.94 9.27 2.96
CA LYS A 79 -21.57 9.78 3.13
C LYS A 79 -20.95 9.32 4.45
N ARG A 80 -21.67 9.45 5.57
CA ARG A 80 -21.22 8.98 6.89
C ARG A 80 -20.94 7.47 6.92
N ARG A 81 -21.71 6.66 6.18
CA ARG A 81 -21.50 5.20 6.06
C ARG A 81 -20.28 4.82 5.23
N SER A 82 -19.89 5.65 4.26
CA SER A 82 -18.69 5.40 3.45
C SER A 82 -17.37 5.70 4.19
N ARG A 83 -17.41 6.60 5.19
CA ARG A 83 -16.23 7.07 5.93
C ARG A 83 -15.42 5.92 6.57
N PRO A 84 -16.00 4.96 7.32
CA PRO A 84 -15.22 3.88 7.94
C PRO A 84 -14.50 2.98 6.94
N THR A 85 -15.15 2.66 5.82
CA THR A 85 -14.56 1.84 4.75
C THR A 85 -13.36 2.55 4.12
N LEU A 86 -13.49 3.85 3.85
CA LEU A 86 -12.38 4.66 3.33
C LEU A 86 -11.21 4.74 4.32
N GLN A 87 -11.49 4.95 5.61
CA GLN A 87 -10.48 4.95 6.67
C GLN A 87 -9.75 3.60 6.79
N ALA A 88 -10.49 2.49 6.71
CA ALA A 88 -9.89 1.15 6.70
C ALA A 88 -8.95 0.95 5.50
N ARG A 89 -9.37 1.39 4.30
CA ARG A 89 -8.53 1.35 3.09
C ARG A 89 -7.26 2.16 3.26
N ILE A 90 -7.36 3.40 3.75
CA ILE A 90 -6.19 4.27 4.05
C ILE A 90 -5.23 3.56 5.02
N GLY A 91 -5.76 2.96 6.10
CA GLY A 91 -4.94 2.26 7.08
C GLY A 91 -4.19 1.06 6.48
N THR A 92 -4.85 0.29 5.60
CA THR A 92 -4.22 -0.83 4.89
C THR A 92 -3.11 -0.34 3.94
N LEU A 93 -3.39 0.68 3.14
CA LEU A 93 -2.41 1.27 2.22
C LEU A 93 -1.21 1.83 2.99
N GLY A 94 -1.44 2.58 4.07
CA GLY A 94 -0.36 3.15 4.87
C GLY A 94 0.53 2.09 5.54
N ARG A 95 -0.02 0.94 5.92
CA ARG A 95 0.80 -0.20 6.40
C ARG A 95 1.61 -0.83 5.26
N ALA A 96 1.00 -1.02 4.10
CA ALA A 96 1.67 -1.57 2.93
C ALA A 96 2.84 -0.67 2.46
N GLU A 97 2.62 0.64 2.40
CA GLU A 97 3.64 1.63 2.05
C GLU A 97 4.81 1.62 3.05
N LYS A 98 4.52 1.58 4.37
CA LYS A 98 5.56 1.47 5.40
C LYS A 98 6.36 0.18 5.29
N ALA A 99 5.68 -0.95 5.04
CA ALA A 99 6.34 -2.23 4.86
C ALA A 99 7.26 -2.23 3.63
N ALA A 100 6.79 -1.66 2.50
CA ALA A 100 7.57 -1.52 1.28
C ALA A 100 8.80 -0.62 1.50
N ALA A 101 8.64 0.52 2.17
CA ALA A 101 9.74 1.42 2.50
C ALA A 101 10.80 0.73 3.39
N HIS A 102 10.36 -0.02 4.40
CA HIS A 102 11.26 -0.77 5.27
C HIS A 102 12.02 -1.87 4.51
N ALA A 103 11.33 -2.62 3.65
CA ALA A 103 11.95 -3.63 2.80
C ALA A 103 12.99 -3.02 1.85
N ALA A 104 12.71 -1.85 1.27
CA ALA A 104 13.65 -1.13 0.42
C ALA A 104 14.93 -0.74 1.18
N VAL A 105 14.82 -0.25 2.41
CA VAL A 105 15.98 0.09 3.27
C VAL A 105 16.81 -1.16 3.59
N LEU A 106 16.15 -2.27 3.93
CA LEU A 106 16.86 -3.54 4.18
C LEU A 106 17.58 -4.05 2.92
N GLY A 107 16.92 -3.98 1.76
CA GLY A 107 17.52 -4.33 0.48
C GLY A 107 18.75 -3.49 0.16
N GLN A 108 18.67 -2.17 0.34
CA GLN A 108 19.81 -1.26 0.15
C GLN A 108 20.98 -1.59 1.09
N LYS A 109 20.71 -1.91 2.36
CA LYS A 109 21.75 -2.33 3.30
C LYS A 109 22.42 -3.64 2.87
N ALA A 110 21.65 -4.62 2.41
CA ALA A 110 22.20 -5.88 1.90
C ALA A 110 23.10 -5.64 0.68
N VAL A 111 22.67 -4.82 -0.27
CA VAL A 111 23.47 -4.43 -1.46
C VAL A 111 24.77 -3.73 -1.04
N GLN A 112 24.73 -2.82 -0.06
CA GLN A 112 25.96 -2.17 0.43
C GLN A 112 26.93 -3.14 1.11
N VAL A 113 26.42 -4.10 1.89
CA VAL A 113 27.26 -5.13 2.50
C VAL A 113 27.92 -6.00 1.43
N ASP A 114 27.17 -6.38 0.40
CA ASP A 114 27.71 -7.17 -0.70
C ASP A 114 28.75 -6.39 -1.51
N ALA A 115 28.49 -5.13 -1.84
CA ALA A 115 29.45 -4.26 -2.52
C ALA A 115 30.76 -4.12 -1.73
N LYS A 116 30.68 -4.00 -0.40
CA LYS A 116 31.88 -3.97 0.47
C LYS A 116 32.65 -5.29 0.44
N ARG A 117 31.94 -6.43 0.45
CA ARG A 117 32.56 -7.77 0.36
C ARG A 117 33.26 -7.94 -0.99
N GLN A 118 32.59 -7.60 -2.09
CA GLN A 118 33.17 -7.67 -3.43
C GLN A 118 34.42 -6.77 -3.55
N ALA A 119 34.34 -5.53 -3.07
CA ALA A 119 35.49 -4.61 -3.09
C ALA A 119 36.69 -5.15 -2.28
N PHE A 120 36.43 -5.72 -1.10
CA PHE A 120 37.46 -6.37 -0.30
C PHE A 120 38.10 -7.56 -1.02
N VAL A 121 37.27 -8.44 -1.59
CA VAL A 121 37.75 -9.63 -2.33
C VAL A 121 38.60 -9.20 -3.53
N HIS A 122 38.14 -8.22 -4.30
CA HIS A 122 38.89 -7.70 -5.45
C HIS A 122 40.25 -7.13 -5.02
N ALA A 123 40.29 -6.30 -3.98
CA ALA A 123 41.53 -5.77 -3.44
C ALA A 123 42.47 -6.88 -2.91
N ALA A 124 41.93 -7.93 -2.28
CA ALA A 124 42.73 -9.07 -1.84
C ALA A 124 43.37 -9.79 -3.03
N TYR A 125 42.61 -10.06 -4.10
CA TYR A 125 43.14 -10.66 -5.33
C TYR A 125 44.25 -9.81 -5.97
N GLU A 126 44.11 -8.48 -5.96
CA GLU A 126 45.15 -7.57 -6.47
C GLU A 126 46.41 -7.56 -5.58
N MET A 127 46.26 -7.66 -4.25
CA MET A 127 47.37 -7.53 -3.31
C MET A 127 48.17 -8.82 -3.08
N VAL A 128 47.49 -9.96 -2.92
CA VAL A 128 48.14 -11.24 -2.57
C VAL A 128 48.13 -12.26 -3.71
N GLY A 129 47.42 -11.96 -4.81
CA GLY A 129 47.33 -12.83 -5.97
C GLY A 129 46.33 -13.98 -5.83
N HIS A 130 46.07 -14.65 -6.95
CA HIS A 130 45.03 -15.66 -7.06
C HIS A 130 45.26 -16.88 -6.17
N GLU A 131 46.47 -17.44 -6.17
CA GLU A 131 46.80 -18.67 -5.45
C GLU A 131 46.57 -18.53 -3.93
N VAL A 132 47.09 -17.45 -3.33
CA VAL A 132 46.93 -17.19 -1.88
C VAL A 132 45.46 -16.97 -1.53
N CYS A 133 44.69 -16.25 -2.37
CA CYS A 133 43.26 -16.09 -2.17
C CYS A 133 42.50 -17.43 -2.21
N THR A 134 42.86 -18.35 -3.12
CA THR A 134 42.23 -19.67 -3.19
C THR A 134 42.54 -20.55 -1.98
N GLU A 135 43.76 -20.50 -1.46
CA GLU A 135 44.13 -21.20 -0.22
C GLU A 135 43.39 -20.64 1.00
N ILE A 136 43.29 -19.32 1.12
CA ILE A 136 42.51 -18.66 2.18
C ILE A 136 41.04 -19.07 2.07
N TRP A 137 40.48 -19.15 0.87
CA TRP A 137 39.10 -19.58 0.64
C TRP A 137 38.87 -21.04 1.06
N ALA A 138 39.76 -21.96 0.64
CA ALA A 138 39.71 -23.36 1.04
C ALA A 138 39.80 -23.51 2.56
N ARG A 139 40.73 -22.79 3.20
CA ARG A 139 40.89 -22.80 4.65
C ARG A 139 39.68 -22.20 5.38
N ALA A 140 39.06 -21.16 4.83
CA ALA A 140 37.84 -20.59 5.39
C ALA A 140 36.67 -21.57 5.32
N ALA A 141 36.55 -22.32 4.22
CA ALA A 141 35.52 -23.36 4.06
C ALA A 141 35.70 -24.52 5.05
N GLU A 142 36.94 -24.91 5.34
CA GLU A 142 37.24 -25.90 6.40
C GLU A 142 36.87 -25.39 7.80
N LEU A 143 37.12 -24.11 8.07
CA LEU A 143 36.90 -23.52 9.40
C LEU A 143 35.42 -23.20 9.68
N LYS A 144 34.63 -22.90 8.65
CA LYS A 144 33.21 -22.52 8.77
C LYS A 144 32.33 -23.21 7.73
N PRO A 145 32.25 -24.55 7.73
CA PRO A 145 31.54 -25.31 6.70
C PRO A 145 30.06 -24.90 6.55
N GLU A 146 29.42 -24.47 7.64
CA GLU A 146 28.02 -24.03 7.65
C GLU A 146 27.73 -22.79 6.79
N VAL A 147 28.73 -21.92 6.59
CA VAL A 147 28.60 -20.71 5.75
C VAL A 147 28.76 -21.06 4.27
N PHE A 148 29.54 -22.09 3.95
CA PHE A 148 29.87 -22.52 2.59
C PHE A 148 28.95 -23.64 2.06
N ALA A 149 28.10 -24.23 2.92
CA ALA A 149 27.22 -25.33 2.55
C ALA A 149 26.01 -24.96 1.65
N ASN A 150 25.70 -23.67 1.46
CA ASN A 150 24.57 -23.21 0.63
C ASN A 150 25.04 -22.65 -0.74
N GLY A 151 25.79 -23.45 -1.49
CA GLY A 151 26.27 -23.11 -2.84
C GLY A 151 25.53 -23.85 -3.95
N VAL A 152 24.33 -23.43 -4.31
CA VAL A 152 23.80 -23.69 -5.67
C VAL A 152 23.91 -22.40 -6.47
N ALA A 153 24.81 -22.44 -7.46
CA ALA A 153 24.99 -21.53 -8.59
C ALA A 153 25.52 -20.12 -8.30
N GLY A 154 26.84 -20.01 -8.24
CA GLY A 154 27.56 -18.74 -8.32
C GLY A 154 29.06 -18.94 -8.56
N GLY A 155 29.43 -19.86 -9.46
CA GLY A 155 30.81 -19.95 -9.94
C GLY A 155 31.03 -18.92 -11.05
N PRO A 156 32.17 -18.21 -11.09
CA PRO A 156 32.46 -17.28 -12.17
C PRO A 156 32.71 -18.04 -13.48
N ALA A 157 32.03 -17.59 -14.53
CA ALA A 157 32.38 -17.85 -15.93
C ALA A 157 33.23 -16.69 -16.46
#